data_AF-A0A1M5U4L9-F1
#
_entry.id   AF-A0A1M5U4L9-F1
#
_cell.length_a   1.000
_cell.length_b   1.000
_cell.length_c   1.000
_cell.angle_alpha   90.00
_cell.angle_beta   90.00
_cell.angle_gamma   90.00
#
_symmetry.space_group_name_H-M   'P 1'
#
loop_
_entity.id
_entity.type
_entity.pdbx_description
1 polymer ?
#
loop_
_entity_poly.entity_id
_entity_poly.type
_entity_poly.pdbx_seq_one_letter_code
_entity_poly.pdbx_strand_id
1 'polypeptide(L)'
;MQLSNDYIGAIECPDACLFAVRMTDGGWTIADGPGTHLVDMAKTDLAGWHLPVRFQYAEQAMLAIDTGPGVWFDHSLKSAWGQHALACGADVAPEYMLAPDGEIPGVPLQ
;
A
#
# COMPACT_ATOMS: atom_id res chain seq x y z
N MET A 1 12.12 -3.76 7.49
CA MET A 1 11.12 -4.02 6.44
C MET A 1 10.76 -2.66 5.89
N GLN A 2 11.14 -2.38 4.65
CA GLN A 2 10.73 -1.16 3.95
C GLN A 2 9.57 -1.55 3.05
N LEU A 3 8.56 -0.72 2.84
CA LEU A 3 7.46 -1.03 1.92
C LEU A 3 7.85 -0.51 0.53
N SER A 4 7.31 -1.06 -0.57
CA SER A 4 7.54 -0.46 -1.89
C SER A 4 6.36 0.40 -2.24
N ASN A 5 6.57 1.68 -2.53
CA ASN A 5 5.52 2.59 -2.95
C ASN A 5 5.39 2.69 -4.49
N ASP A 6 5.82 1.65 -5.20
CA ASP A 6 5.77 1.53 -6.66
C ASP A 6 4.39 1.00 -7.11
N TYR A 7 3.40 1.90 -7.09
CA TYR A 7 2.02 1.59 -7.49
C TYR A 7 1.79 1.98 -8.95
N ILE A 8 1.11 1.12 -9.71
CA ILE A 8 0.72 1.38 -11.10
C ILE A 8 -0.66 2.04 -11.23
N GLY A 9 -1.35 2.26 -10.11
CA GLY A 9 -2.63 2.96 -10.04
C GLY A 9 -3.03 3.26 -8.60
N ALA A 10 -3.84 4.30 -8.42
CA ALA A 10 -4.38 4.66 -7.12
C ALA A 10 -5.81 5.22 -7.30
N ILE A 11 -6.71 4.81 -6.42
CA ILE A 11 -8.06 5.35 -6.30
C ILE A 11 -8.16 5.98 -4.92
N GLU A 12 -8.36 7.30 -4.90
CA GLU A 12 -8.51 8.06 -3.66
C GLU A 12 -9.85 7.76 -2.99
N CYS A 13 -9.81 7.52 -1.68
CA CYS A 13 -10.98 7.38 -0.81
C CYS A 13 -10.97 8.59 0.16
N PRO A 14 -11.56 9.73 -0.26
CA PRO A 14 -11.32 11.02 0.38
C PRO A 14 -11.83 11.10 1.82
N ASP A 15 -12.91 10.39 2.15
CA ASP A 15 -13.49 10.39 3.50
C ASP A 15 -12.57 9.76 4.56
N ALA A 16 -11.68 8.87 4.15
CA ALA A 16 -10.70 8.22 5.02
C ALA A 16 -9.29 8.79 4.90
N CYS A 17 -9.05 9.72 3.95
CA CYS A 17 -7.71 10.16 3.55
C CYS A 17 -6.78 8.98 3.17
N LEU A 18 -7.33 7.94 2.55
CA LEU A 18 -6.61 6.72 2.14
C LEU A 18 -6.76 6.47 0.64
N PHE A 19 -5.93 5.56 0.12
CA PHE A 19 -5.92 5.18 -1.28
C PHE A 19 -6.03 3.66 -1.42
N ALA A 20 -6.90 3.20 -2.32
CA ALA A 20 -6.82 1.85 -2.86
C ALA A 20 -5.79 1.87 -3.99
N VAL A 21 -4.64 1.22 -3.78
CA VAL A 21 -3.51 1.26 -4.70
C VAL A 21 -3.32 -0.09 -5.39
N ARG A 22 -2.93 -0.04 -6.67
CA ARG A 22 -2.70 -1.21 -7.51
C ARG A 22 -1.21 -1.48 -7.64
N MET A 23 -0.80 -2.68 -7.29
CA MET A 23 0.58 -3.17 -7.40
C MET A 23 0.88 -3.62 -8.84
N THR A 24 2.16 -3.74 -9.17
CA THR A 24 2.64 -4.12 -10.52
C THR A 24 2.16 -5.49 -11.00
N ASP A 25 1.87 -6.40 -10.06
CA ASP A 25 1.30 -7.72 -10.33
C ASP A 25 -0.23 -7.71 -10.50
N GLY A 26 -0.83 -6.52 -10.48
CA GLY A 26 -2.26 -6.28 -10.65
C GLY A 26 -3.11 -6.43 -9.40
N GLY A 27 -2.56 -6.86 -8.26
CA GLY A 27 -3.27 -6.92 -6.99
C GLY A 27 -3.49 -5.53 -6.38
N TRP A 28 -4.44 -5.44 -5.45
CA TRP A 28 -4.82 -4.18 -4.80
C TRP A 28 -4.50 -4.20 -3.31
N THR A 29 -4.21 -3.05 -2.73
CA THR A 29 -3.97 -2.86 -1.29
C THR A 29 -4.38 -1.45 -0.86
N ILE A 30 -4.24 -1.15 0.43
CA ILE A 30 -4.59 0.14 1.04
C ILE A 30 -3.30 0.89 1.38
N ALA A 31 -3.23 2.18 1.08
CA ALA A 31 -2.11 3.07 1.40
C ALA A 31 -2.57 4.42 1.97
N ASP A 32 -1.70 5.08 2.72
CA ASP A 32 -1.88 6.45 3.25
C ASP A 32 -1.47 7.57 2.28
N GLY A 33 -1.17 7.22 1.03
CA GLY A 33 -0.79 8.17 0.01
C GLY A 33 -0.64 7.53 -1.36
N PRO A 34 -0.58 8.35 -2.42
CA PRO A 34 -0.25 7.89 -3.75
C PRO A 34 1.21 7.41 -3.82
N GLY A 35 1.50 6.51 -4.77
CA GLY A 35 2.84 5.92 -4.95
C GLY A 35 3.86 6.92 -5.50
N THR A 36 5.15 6.58 -5.41
CA THR A 36 6.27 7.45 -5.86
C THR A 36 6.18 7.84 -7.33
N HIS A 37 5.64 6.97 -8.19
CA HIS A 37 5.44 7.26 -9.62
C HIS A 37 4.22 8.14 -9.91
N LEU A 38 3.37 8.36 -8.91
CA LEU A 38 2.15 9.16 -9.02
C LEU A 38 2.30 10.55 -8.38
N VAL A 39 3.44 10.82 -7.74
CA VAL A 39 3.80 12.11 -7.17
C VAL A 39 4.93 12.77 -7.96
N ASP A 40 4.98 14.09 -7.93
CA ASP A 40 6.09 14.87 -8.49
C ASP A 40 7.42 14.36 -7.88
N MET A 41 8.50 14.30 -8.67
CA MET A 41 9.81 13.84 -8.17
C MET A 41 10.34 14.69 -7.01
N ALA A 42 9.86 15.93 -6.86
CA ALA A 42 10.18 16.78 -5.71
C ALA A 42 9.39 16.41 -4.43
N LYS A 43 8.45 15.46 -4.50
CA LYS A 43 7.51 15.07 -3.45
C LYS A 43 7.50 13.55 -3.20
N THR A 44 8.49 12.82 -3.69
CA THR A 44 8.65 11.37 -3.48
C THR A 44 8.73 10.99 -2.01
N ASP A 45 9.20 11.89 -1.14
CA ASP A 45 9.20 11.70 0.33
C ASP A 45 7.78 11.66 0.94
N LEU A 46 6.76 12.10 0.20
CA LEU A 46 5.35 12.08 0.61
C LEU A 46 4.58 10.88 0.04
N ALA A 47 5.25 9.98 -0.66
CA ALA A 47 4.61 8.80 -1.20
C ALA A 47 4.15 7.87 -0.08
N GLY A 48 2.90 7.40 -0.19
CA GLY A 48 2.27 6.60 0.86
C GLY A 48 2.86 5.21 0.97
N TRP A 49 2.77 4.63 2.15
CA TRP A 49 3.08 3.24 2.45
C TRP A 49 1.80 2.40 2.45
N HIS A 50 1.89 1.18 1.93
CA HIS A 50 0.73 0.29 1.82
C HIS A 50 0.75 -0.84 2.84
N LEU A 51 -0.41 -1.47 3.07
CA LEU A 51 -0.46 -2.72 3.83
C LEU A 51 0.14 -3.90 3.05
N PRO A 52 0.81 -4.86 3.72
CA PRO A 52 1.34 -6.07 3.10
C PRO A 52 0.25 -7.14 2.90
N VAL A 53 -0.85 -6.74 2.27
CA VAL A 53 -2.03 -7.56 1.98
C VAL A 53 -2.46 -7.35 0.54
N ARG A 54 -3.13 -8.34 -0.04
CA ARG A 54 -3.62 -8.32 -1.41
C ARG A 54 -5.11 -8.56 -1.47
N PHE A 55 -5.82 -7.62 -2.08
CA PHE A 55 -7.15 -7.78 -2.62
C PHE A 55 -7.07 -8.14 -4.11
N GLN A 56 -8.06 -8.90 -4.58
CA GLN A 56 -8.15 -9.25 -6.00
C GLN A 56 -8.67 -8.07 -6.83
N TYR A 57 -9.57 -7.27 -6.26
CA TYR A 57 -10.25 -6.17 -6.95
C TYR A 57 -10.18 -4.86 -6.16
N ALA A 58 -10.21 -3.73 -6.88
CA ALA A 58 -10.20 -2.39 -6.28
C ALA A 58 -11.36 -2.18 -5.31
N GLU A 59 -12.54 -2.67 -5.68
CA GLU A 59 -13.78 -2.52 -4.92
C GLU A 59 -13.67 -3.15 -3.53
N GLN A 60 -12.89 -4.23 -3.38
CA GLN A 60 -12.65 -4.85 -2.07
C GLN A 60 -11.76 -3.96 -1.20
N ALA A 61 -10.71 -3.38 -1.77
CA ALA A 61 -9.84 -2.45 -1.05
C ALA A 61 -10.60 -1.18 -0.64
N MET A 62 -11.44 -0.64 -1.53
CA MET A 62 -12.29 0.52 -1.23
C MET A 62 -13.32 0.21 -0.15
N LEU A 63 -13.98 -0.95 -0.20
CA LEU A 63 -14.93 -1.36 0.84
C LEU A 63 -14.23 -1.56 2.19
N ALA A 64 -13.01 -2.10 2.20
CA ALA A 64 -12.21 -2.24 3.41
C ALA A 64 -11.81 -0.88 4.00
N ILE A 65 -11.57 0.14 3.15
CA ILE A 65 -11.35 1.52 3.58
C ILE A 65 -12.63 2.12 4.19
N ASP A 66 -13.77 1.99 3.51
CA ASP A 66 -15.06 2.53 3.95
C ASP A 66 -15.52 1.96 5.30
N THR A 67 -15.28 0.67 5.51
CA THR A 67 -15.61 -0.04 6.75
C THR A 67 -14.46 -0.08 7.76
N GLY A 68 -13.39 0.67 7.48
CA GLY A 68 -12.14 0.65 8.21
C GLY A 68 -12.26 1.08 9.68
N PRO A 69 -11.26 0.76 10.51
CA PRO A 69 -11.24 1.19 11.90
C PRO A 69 -11.05 2.72 11.99
N GLY A 70 -11.74 3.36 12.94
CA GLY A 70 -11.63 4.80 13.22
C GLY A 70 -10.32 5.22 13.91
N VAL A 71 -9.21 4.57 13.58
CA VAL A 71 -7.87 4.84 14.10
C VAL A 71 -6.93 5.25 12.97
N TRP A 72 -5.82 5.89 13.35
CA TRP A 72 -4.80 6.30 12.38
C TRP A 72 -4.25 5.10 11.60
N PHE A 73 -3.96 5.33 10.33
CA PHE A 73 -3.43 4.31 9.45
C PHE A 73 -2.04 3.86 9.90
N ASP A 74 -1.85 2.55 9.94
CA ASP A 74 -0.59 1.90 10.27
C ASP A 74 -0.43 0.72 9.29
N HIS A 75 0.63 0.81 8.50
CA HIS A 75 0.97 -0.13 7.43
C HIS A 75 1.46 -1.50 7.94
N SER A 76 1.56 -1.70 9.26
CA SER A 76 1.88 -2.99 9.86
C SER A 76 0.75 -4.00 9.67
N LEU A 77 1.08 -5.25 9.31
CA LEU A 77 0.11 -6.35 9.25
C LEU A 77 -0.57 -6.60 10.62
N LYS A 78 0.10 -6.25 11.72
CA LYS A 78 -0.42 -6.44 13.08
C LYS A 78 -1.29 -5.27 13.55
N SER A 79 -1.40 -4.20 12.77
CA SER A 79 -2.22 -3.04 13.11
C SER A 79 -3.72 -3.38 13.01
N ALA A 80 -4.56 -2.50 13.54
CA ALA A 80 -6.02 -2.60 13.37
C ALA A 80 -6.41 -2.62 11.88
N TRP A 81 -5.70 -1.84 11.05
CA TRP A 81 -5.90 -1.79 9.60
C TRP A 81 -5.47 -3.08 8.91
N GLY A 82 -4.31 -3.65 9.28
CA GLY A 82 -3.85 -4.93 8.75
C GLY A 82 -4.79 -6.08 9.10
N GLN A 83 -5.25 -6.15 10.35
CA GLN A 83 -6.21 -7.17 10.79
C GLN A 83 -7.59 -7.00 10.12
N HIS A 84 -8.04 -5.75 9.97
CA HIS A 84 -9.30 -5.43 9.30
C HIS A 84 -9.27 -5.83 7.83
N ALA A 85 -8.20 -5.50 7.11
CA ALA A 85 -8.05 -5.86 5.70
C ALA A 85 -8.12 -7.38 5.48
N LEU A 86 -7.49 -8.17 6.35
CA LEU A 86 -7.59 -9.63 6.34
C LEU A 86 -9.03 -10.11 6.61
N ALA A 87 -9.72 -9.50 7.57
CA ALA A 87 -11.13 -9.81 7.85
C ALA A 87 -12.06 -9.46 6.68
N CYS A 88 -11.69 -8.46 5.87
CA CYS A 88 -12.37 -8.09 4.62
C CYS A 88 -12.02 -8.99 3.42
N GLY A 89 -11.25 -10.06 3.63
CA GLY A 89 -10.92 -11.04 2.60
C GLY A 89 -9.69 -10.71 1.76
N ALA A 90 -8.79 -9.85 2.27
CA ALA A 90 -7.44 -9.78 1.72
C ALA A 90 -6.61 -11.01 2.13
N ASP A 91 -5.71 -11.43 1.26
CA ASP A 91 -4.66 -12.39 1.60
C ASP A 91 -3.40 -11.67 2.06
N VAL A 92 -2.61 -12.30 2.93
CA VAL A 92 -1.27 -11.81 3.24
C VAL A 92 -0.43 -11.90 1.97
N ALA A 93 0.23 -10.80 1.59
CA ALA A 93 1.12 -10.74 0.44
C ALA A 93 2.54 -10.38 0.91
N PRO A 94 3.37 -11.37 1.29
CA PRO A 94 4.72 -11.11 1.75
C PRO A 94 5.59 -10.38 0.72
N GLU A 95 5.33 -10.57 -0.56
CA GLU A 95 5.98 -9.88 -1.68
C GLU A 95 5.75 -8.37 -1.69
N TYR A 96 4.72 -7.89 -0.98
CA TYR A 96 4.46 -6.47 -0.80
C TYR A 96 5.35 -5.87 0.32
N MET A 97 5.97 -6.69 1.17
CA MET A 97 7.03 -6.24 2.08
C MET A 97 8.37 -6.22 1.31
N LEU A 98 9.07 -5.08 1.18
CA LEU A 98 10.44 -5.14 0.63
C LEU A 98 11.36 -5.86 1.62
N ALA A 99 12.24 -6.68 1.03
CA ALA A 99 13.42 -7.20 1.69
C ALA A 99 14.26 -6.05 2.31
N PRO A 100 14.97 -6.29 3.41
CA PRO A 100 15.75 -5.27 4.12
C PRO A 100 16.91 -4.65 3.32
N ASP A 101 17.25 -5.15 2.12
CA ASP A 101 18.41 -4.69 1.36
C ASP A 101 17.98 -4.25 -0.04
N GLY A 102 17.84 -2.94 -0.22
CA GLY A 102 17.53 -2.28 -1.47
C GLY A 102 18.67 -2.37 -2.50
N GLU A 103 19.02 -3.57 -2.96
CA GLU A 103 19.77 -3.70 -4.20
C GLU A 103 18.82 -3.55 -5.38
N ILE A 104 18.84 -2.37 -6.00
CA ILE A 104 18.46 -2.23 -7.41
C ILE A 104 19.47 -3.06 -8.19
N PRO A 105 19.09 -4.16 -8.86
CA PRO A 105 20.05 -4.93 -9.66
C PRO A 105 20.60 -4.03 -10.77
N GLY A 106 21.88 -3.64 -10.66
CA GLY A 106 22.61 -2.94 -11.71
C GLY A 106 23.17 -1.55 -11.40
N VAL A 107 23.04 -1.01 -10.18
CA VAL A 107 23.65 0.28 -9.83
C VAL A 107 24.79 0.09 -8.81
N PRO A 108 26.06 0.11 -9.23
CA PRO A 108 27.18 0.08 -8.29
C PRO A 108 27.20 1.38 -7.49
N LEU A 109 27.30 1.25 -6.16
CA LEU A 109 27.54 2.36 -5.23
C LEU A 109 28.91 2.98 -5.54
N GLN A 110 28.94 4.27 -5.86
CA GLN A 110 30.17 5.09 -5.88
C GLN A 110 30.42 5.69 -4.51
#